data_AF-X1CR82-F1
#
_entry.id   AF-X1CR82-F1
#
_cell.length_a   1.000
_cell.length_b   1.000
_cell.length_c   1.000
_cell.angle_alpha   90.00
_cell.angle_beta   90.00
_cell.angle_gamma   90.00
#
_symmetry.space_group_name_H-M   'P 1'
#
loop_
_entity.id
_entity.type
_entity.pdbx_description
1 polymer ?
#
loop_
_entity_poly.entity_id
_entity_poly.type
_entity_poly.pdbx_seq_one_letter_code
_entity_poly.pdbx_strand_id
1 'polypeptide(L)'
;MILKEQIIQYFKENNNQISREMTDLLAEMVRQKTVNVISEKLTEHPYLEERGEEYRVADIVKREFEKWNIPFQVYARNEKRPNIIGNIGSG
;
A
#
# COMPACT_ATOMS: atom_id res chain seq x y z
N MET A 1 -21.00 -22.89 -6.62
CA MET A 1 -21.84 -21.70 -6.88
C MET A 1 -22.07 -20.84 -5.63
N ILE A 2 -22.21 -21.43 -4.45
CA ILE A 2 -22.50 -20.74 -3.16
C ILE A 2 -21.46 -19.67 -2.78
N LEU A 3 -20.16 -19.94 -2.92
CA LEU A 3 -19.10 -19.00 -2.49
C LEU A 3 -19.13 -17.66 -3.25
N LYS A 4 -19.38 -17.68 -4.55
CA LYS A 4 -19.44 -16.46 -5.38
C LYS A 4 -20.59 -15.55 -4.93
N GLU A 5 -21.75 -16.14 -4.67
CA GLU A 5 -22.94 -15.41 -4.22
C GLU A 5 -22.73 -14.82 -2.82
N GLN A 6 -22.08 -15.57 -1.92
CA GLN A 6 -21.69 -15.07 -0.60
C GLN A 6 -20.76 -13.86 -0.67
N ILE A 7 -19.74 -13.89 -1.55
CA ILE A 7 -18.84 -12.76 -1.77
C ILE A 7 -19.61 -11.54 -2.29
N ILE A 8 -20.46 -11.74 -3.31
CA ILE A 8 -21.26 -10.63 -3.87
C ILE A 8 -22.17 -10.03 -2.79
N GLN A 9 -22.82 -10.86 -2.00
CA GLN A 9 -23.72 -10.41 -0.95
C GLN A 9 -22.96 -9.63 0.13
N TYR A 10 -21.79 -10.11 0.55
CA TYR A 10 -20.91 -9.40 1.48
C TYR A 10 -20.55 -7.99 0.98
N PHE A 11 -20.13 -7.87 -0.29
CA PHE A 11 -19.80 -6.55 -0.85
C PHE A 11 -21.01 -5.62 -0.98
N LYS A 12 -22.21 -6.16 -1.21
CA LYS A 12 -23.45 -5.36 -1.23
C LYS A 12 -23.80 -4.83 0.15
N GLU A 13 -23.74 -5.68 1.17
CA GLU A 13 -24.09 -5.33 2.55
C GLU A 13 -23.08 -4.36 3.17
N ASN A 14 -21.81 -4.47 2.80
CA ASN A 14 -20.72 -3.69 3.40
C ASN A 14 -20.18 -2.59 2.47
N ASN A 15 -20.86 -2.28 1.36
CA ASN A 15 -20.33 -1.40 0.30
C ASN A 15 -19.82 -0.05 0.83
N ASN A 16 -20.61 0.65 1.64
CA ASN A 16 -20.24 1.96 2.17
C ASN A 16 -19.01 1.91 3.06
N GLN A 17 -18.89 0.87 3.90
CA GLN A 17 -17.75 0.68 4.77
C GLN A 17 -16.49 0.40 3.95
N ILE A 18 -16.57 -0.55 3.02
CA ILE A 18 -15.45 -0.95 2.15
C ILE A 18 -14.98 0.25 1.31
N SER A 19 -15.91 1.00 0.71
CA SER A 19 -15.59 2.20 -0.05
C SER A 19 -14.86 3.23 0.80
N ARG A 20 -15.33 3.49 2.01
CA ARG A 20 -14.69 4.43 2.94
C ARG A 20 -13.27 3.98 3.30
N GLU A 21 -13.11 2.73 3.74
CA GLU A 21 -11.81 2.17 4.11
C GLU A 21 -10.81 2.23 2.94
N MET A 22 -11.26 1.88 1.72
CA MET A 22 -10.45 1.99 0.51
C MET A 22 -10.04 3.43 0.21
N THR A 23 -10.97 4.38 0.29
CA THR A 23 -10.66 5.78 0.00
C THR A 23 -9.76 6.41 1.05
N ASP A 24 -9.93 6.05 2.32
CA ASP A 24 -9.11 6.55 3.43
C ASP A 24 -7.67 6.03 3.29
N LEU A 25 -7.50 4.74 3.00
CA LEU A 25 -6.18 4.14 2.75
C LEU A 25 -5.50 4.76 1.52
N LEU A 26 -6.23 4.94 0.42
CA LEU A 26 -5.71 5.59 -0.78
C LEU A 26 -5.28 7.03 -0.48
N ALA A 27 -6.10 7.79 0.24
CA ALA A 27 -5.79 9.16 0.62
C ALA A 27 -4.54 9.22 1.52
N GLU A 28 -4.39 8.28 2.45
CA GLU A 28 -3.19 8.17 3.29
C GLU A 28 -1.93 7.92 2.45
N MET A 29 -1.99 6.96 1.52
CA MET A 29 -0.87 6.65 0.62
C MET A 29 -0.50 7.85 -0.27
N VAL A 30 -1.48 8.54 -0.86
CA VAL A 30 -1.25 9.70 -1.73
C VAL A 30 -0.69 10.91 -0.96
N ARG A 31 -1.00 11.05 0.32
CA ARG A 31 -0.39 12.09 1.18
C ARG A 31 1.11 11.89 1.37
N GLN A 32 1.60 10.64 1.25
CA GLN A 32 3.04 10.37 1.19
C GLN A 32 3.56 10.81 -0.18
N LYS A 33 4.13 12.01 -0.26
CA LYS A 33 4.64 12.60 -1.50
C LYS A 33 5.95 11.93 -1.96
N THR A 34 5.92 10.66 -2.35
CA THR A 34 7.10 9.82 -2.61
C THR A 34 7.54 9.80 -4.08
N VAL A 35 7.63 10.96 -4.73
CA VAL A 35 7.86 11.04 -6.17
C VAL A 35 9.28 10.57 -6.54
N ASN A 36 9.39 9.59 -7.45
CA ASN A 36 10.66 9.16 -8.00
C ASN A 36 11.09 10.09 -9.16
N VAL A 37 11.68 11.23 -8.79
CA VAL A 37 12.21 12.23 -9.73
C VAL A 37 13.59 11.83 -10.26
N ILE A 38 14.10 12.51 -11.29
CA ILE A 38 15.53 12.43 -11.69
C ILE A 38 16.40 13.27 -10.73
N SER A 39 17.69 12.97 -10.63
CA SER A 39 18.58 13.58 -9.61
C SER A 39 18.65 15.09 -9.71
N GLU A 40 18.66 15.61 -10.94
CA GLU A 40 18.78 17.03 -11.26
C GLU A 40 17.56 17.82 -10.79
N LYS A 41 16.41 17.16 -10.65
CA LYS A 41 15.15 17.78 -10.24
C LYS A 41 14.86 17.64 -8.76
N LEU A 42 15.67 16.93 -7.98
CA LEU A 42 15.40 16.73 -6.54
C LEU A 42 15.27 18.06 -5.79
N THR A 43 16.03 19.08 -6.17
CA THR A 43 15.98 20.44 -5.60
C THR A 43 14.64 21.15 -5.82
N GLU A 44 13.85 20.75 -6.82
CA GLU A 44 12.49 21.27 -7.07
C GLU A 44 11.45 20.66 -6.10
N HIS A 45 11.83 19.65 -5.32
CA HIS A 45 10.95 18.90 -4.42
C HIS A 45 11.47 18.96 -2.97
N PRO A 46 11.33 20.10 -2.27
CA PRO A 46 11.92 20.33 -0.96
C PRO A 46 11.37 19.45 0.17
N TYR A 47 10.32 18.68 -0.10
CA TYR A 47 9.73 17.71 0.83
C TYR A 47 10.35 16.30 0.71
N LEU A 48 11.25 16.10 -0.25
CA LEU A 48 12.01 14.86 -0.43
C LEU A 48 13.42 15.03 0.16
N GLU A 49 13.86 14.08 0.96
CA GLU A 49 15.27 13.98 1.38
C GLU A 49 16.11 13.32 0.28
N GLU A 50 15.53 12.37 -0.44
CA GLU A 50 16.15 11.69 -1.57
C GLU A 50 15.14 11.35 -2.66
N ARG A 51 15.64 10.93 -3.82
CA ARG A 51 14.79 10.54 -4.96
C ARG A 51 14.00 9.29 -4.60
N GLY A 52 12.67 9.42 -4.64
CA GLY A 52 11.80 8.33 -4.25
C GLY A 52 11.92 8.05 -2.75
N GLU A 53 10.79 8.02 -2.06
CA GLU A 53 10.73 7.74 -0.62
C GLU A 53 9.66 6.68 -0.38
N GLU A 54 9.64 5.69 -1.28
CA GLU A 54 8.62 4.64 -1.38
C GLU A 54 8.50 3.87 -0.06
N TYR A 55 9.55 3.83 0.77
CA TYR A 55 9.50 3.29 2.13
C TYR A 55 8.34 3.86 2.96
N ARG A 56 7.99 5.14 2.80
CA ARG A 56 6.87 5.76 3.53
C ARG A 56 5.52 5.13 3.18
N VAL A 57 5.32 4.77 1.91
CA VAL A 57 4.14 4.02 1.45
C VAL A 57 4.26 2.55 1.82
N ALA A 58 5.46 1.99 1.73
CA ALA A 58 5.73 0.60 2.06
C ALA A 58 5.36 0.29 3.53
N ASP A 59 5.67 1.18 4.47
CA ASP A 59 5.31 1.00 5.87
C ASP A 59 3.79 0.98 6.10
N ILE A 60 3.02 1.75 5.32
CA ILE A 60 1.55 1.67 5.30
C ILE A 60 1.10 0.29 4.81
N VAL A 61 1.71 -0.23 3.75
CA VAL A 61 1.38 -1.57 3.21
C VAL A 61 1.69 -2.67 4.23
N LYS A 62 2.83 -2.62 4.92
CA LYS A 62 3.18 -3.58 5.98
C LYS A 62 2.12 -3.57 7.08
N ARG A 63 1.75 -2.38 7.57
CA ARG A 63 0.71 -2.22 8.59
C ARG A 63 -0.61 -2.85 8.17
N GLU A 64 -1.06 -2.63 6.94
CA GLU A 64 -2.28 -3.25 6.45
C GLU A 64 -2.14 -4.77 6.32
N PHE A 65 -1.03 -5.30 5.81
CA PHE A 65 -0.80 -6.75 5.77
C PHE A 65 -0.82 -7.38 7.16
N GLU A 66 -0.20 -6.76 8.17
CA GLU A 66 -0.28 -7.21 9.57
C GLU A 66 -1.72 -7.18 10.09
N LYS A 67 -2.45 -6.09 9.86
CA LYS A 67 -3.86 -5.94 10.27
C LYS A 67 -4.76 -7.02 9.67
N TRP A 68 -4.54 -7.38 8.40
CA TRP A 68 -5.29 -8.42 7.69
C TRP A 68 -4.73 -9.82 7.89
N ASN A 69 -3.68 -9.98 8.71
CA ASN A 69 -2.97 -11.22 8.94
C ASN A 69 -2.52 -11.90 7.64
N ILE A 70 -2.02 -11.10 6.70
CA ILE A 70 -1.46 -11.54 5.42
C ILE A 70 0.06 -11.72 5.62
N PRO A 71 0.60 -12.93 5.48
CA PRO A 71 2.04 -13.15 5.54
C PRO A 71 2.75 -12.40 4.40
N PHE A 72 3.82 -11.67 4.73
CA PHE A 72 4.60 -10.96 3.72
C PHE A 72 6.10 -11.06 3.94
N GLN A 73 6.84 -10.81 2.87
CA GLN A 73 8.29 -10.71 2.89
C GLN A 73 8.72 -9.34 2.39
N VAL A 74 9.80 -8.81 2.97
CA VAL A 74 10.38 -7.53 2.59
C VAL A 74 11.70 -7.78 1.89
N TYR A 75 11.82 -7.29 0.67
CA TYR A 75 13.02 -7.37 -0.15
C TYR A 75 13.57 -5.96 -0.37
N ALA A 76 14.64 -5.62 0.32
CA ALA A 76 15.23 -4.30 0.28
C ALA A 76 16.71 -4.39 -0.14
N ARG A 77 17.09 -3.70 -1.23
CA ARG A 77 18.51 -3.50 -1.58
C ARG A 77 19.14 -2.38 -0.76
N ASN A 78 18.33 -1.41 -0.36
CA ASN A 78 18.59 -0.38 0.63
C ASN A 78 17.33 -0.20 1.48
N GLU A 79 17.47 0.24 2.73
CA GLU A 79 16.32 0.36 3.66
C GLU A 79 15.21 1.28 3.14
N LYS A 80 15.59 2.25 2.30
CA LYS A 80 14.67 3.27 1.75
C LYS A 80 13.95 2.86 0.46
N ARG A 81 14.28 1.73 -0.16
CA ARG A 81 13.56 1.17 -1.34
C ARG A 81 13.17 -0.29 -1.11
N PRO A 82 12.23 -0.54 -0.19
CA PRO A 82 11.71 -1.87 0.05
C PRO A 82 10.69 -2.27 -1.01
N ASN A 83 10.76 -3.52 -1.47
CA ASN A 83 9.65 -4.22 -2.10
C ASN A 83 8.96 -5.09 -1.06
N ILE A 84 7.62 -5.08 -1.02
CA ILE A 84 6.84 -5.90 -0.10
C ILE A 84 6.00 -6.87 -0.92
N ILE A 85 6.10 -8.16 -0.58
CA ILE A 85 5.38 -9.23 -1.27
C ILE A 85 4.48 -9.93 -0.26
N GLY A 86 3.17 -9.70 -0.36
CA GLY A 86 2.15 -10.40 0.43
C GLY A 86 1.75 -11.72 -0.23
N ASN A 87 1.47 -12.74 0.58
CA ASN A 87 1.14 -14.08 0.12
C ASN A 87 -0.23 -14.49 0.67
N ILE A 88 -1.12 -14.92 -0.22
CA ILE A 88 -2.44 -15.45 0.13
C ILE A 88 -2.59 -16.79 -0.57
N GLY A 89 -2.89 -17.85 0.19
CA GLY A 89 -2.90 -19.22 -0.34
C GLY A 89 -1.49 -19.84 -0.35
N SER A 90 -1.27 -20.81 -1.22
CA SER A 90 -0.06 -21.66 -1.21
C SER A 90 1.20 -21.05 -1.84
N GLY A 91 1.14 -19.79 -2.30
CA GLY A 91 2.25 -19.16 -3.02
C GLY A 91 2.39 -19.68 -4.44
#